data_AF-A7S2D6-F1
#
_entry.id   AF-A7S2D6-F1
#
_cell.length_a   1.000
_cell.length_b   1.000
_cell.length_c   1.000
_cell.angle_alpha   90.00
_cell.angle_beta   90.00
_cell.angle_gamma   90.00
#
_symmetry.space_group_name_H-M   'P 1'
#
loop_
_entity.id
_entity.type
_entity.pdbx_description
1 polymer ?
#
loop_
_entity_poly.entity_id
_entity_poly.type
_entity_poly.pdbx_seq_one_letter_code
_entity_poly.pdbx_strand_id
1 'polypeptide(L)'
;MVGLSMIKQKLESESNSDTVNQNEGFSDGPVTNGEEDTKNDDIGVTLELGIVKQAEEIVTAEDKNQIEKNIGNTPLDVISWLQARGLLAREMLCPHHDQPIPMILTLCPDRSDGYKWTSVRNGSFFAEFPRIELSKIVIIIHSWAKKLKQKTSAEMCDVSERAVGHISARIRDICAEDLRRRPVIPFGGPGVVCQIDESRFNHKPKHNRGRPPMRENWVFGVVHRYNFVDPITGVHSQHIESLWSRLKSTVKERRGIRRVHLQSYLDEQTWRDWRASNRGTFYPFLGILRQQFPV
;
A
#
# COMPACT_ATOMS: atom_id res chain seq x y z
N MET A 1 -7.57 25.53 -3.02
CA MET A 1 -6.77 25.33 -1.78
C MET A 1 -6.40 23.85 -1.73
N VAL A 2 -5.13 23.52 -1.98
CA VAL A 2 -4.69 22.13 -2.20
C VAL A 2 -4.46 21.49 -0.83
N GLY A 3 -5.25 20.47 -0.47
CA GLY A 3 -4.97 19.67 0.73
C GLY A 3 -3.67 18.91 0.54
N LEU A 4 -2.59 19.41 1.13
CA LEU A 4 -1.31 18.70 1.17
C LEU A 4 -1.46 17.51 2.13
N SER A 5 -1.20 16.29 1.63
CA SER A 5 -0.92 15.10 2.46
C SER A 5 0.07 15.49 3.57
N MET A 6 -0.23 15.07 4.81
CA MET A 6 0.55 15.38 6.02
C MET A 6 2.01 14.95 5.93
N ILE A 7 2.27 13.88 5.19
CA ILE A 7 3.58 13.28 5.05
C ILE A 7 4.04 13.55 3.64
N LYS A 8 5.00 14.46 3.49
CA LYS A 8 5.59 14.75 2.18
C LYS A 8 7.06 14.50 2.15
N GLN A 9 7.48 13.81 1.09
CA GLN A 9 8.86 13.76 0.69
C GLN A 9 9.30 15.10 0.11
N LYS A 10 10.50 15.57 0.49
CA LYS A 10 11.15 16.72 -0.17
C LYS A 10 11.43 16.38 -1.64
N LEU A 11 10.83 17.11 -2.57
CA LEU A 11 11.23 17.13 -3.98
C LEU A 11 12.19 18.31 -4.17
N GLU A 12 13.41 18.02 -4.62
CA GLU A 12 14.41 19.05 -4.91
C GLU A 12 14.08 19.70 -6.25
N SER A 13 13.37 20.83 -6.23
CA SER A 13 13.32 21.76 -7.36
C SER A 13 13.16 23.20 -6.86
N GLU A 14 14.15 23.69 -6.13
CA GLU A 14 14.44 25.12 -6.01
C GLU A 14 15.96 25.30 -6.14
N SER A 15 16.34 26.25 -6.98
CA SER A 15 17.67 26.49 -7.51
C SER A 15 18.62 27.13 -6.50
N ASN A 16 19.90 26.75 -6.62
CA ASN A 16 21.12 27.36 -6.08
C ASN A 16 21.04 28.79 -5.50
N SER A 17 21.45 28.92 -4.23
CA SER A 17 22.18 30.01 -3.52
C SER A 17 21.89 29.78 -2.02
N ASP A 18 22.82 29.67 -1.09
CA ASP A 18 24.17 30.20 -0.95
C ASP A 18 25.07 29.25 -0.15
N THR A 19 26.35 29.29 -0.49
CA THR A 19 27.50 28.76 0.26
C THR A 19 27.69 29.46 1.59
N VAL A 20 27.91 28.71 2.69
CA VAL A 20 28.93 29.02 3.71
C VAL A 20 29.50 27.72 4.28
N ASN A 21 30.78 27.49 4.01
CA ASN A 21 31.68 26.54 4.68
C ASN A 21 31.82 26.87 6.16
N GLN A 22 31.87 25.87 7.05
CA GLN A 22 32.88 25.80 8.12
C GLN A 22 33.26 24.33 8.42
N ASN A 23 34.55 24.06 8.27
CA ASN A 23 35.28 22.88 8.70
C ASN A 23 35.57 22.95 10.20
N GLU A 24 35.39 21.84 10.92
CA GLU A 24 36.24 21.34 12.03
C GLU A 24 36.01 19.81 12.06
N GLY A 25 36.95 18.87 12.02
CA GLY A 25 38.34 18.87 12.47
C GLY A 25 38.46 17.95 13.69
N PHE A 26 38.54 16.62 13.53
CA PHE A 26 39.09 15.75 14.59
C PHE A 26 39.62 14.42 14.04
N SER A 27 40.76 14.02 14.60
CA SER A 27 41.82 13.15 14.09
C SER A 27 41.65 11.65 14.34
N ASP A 28 42.28 10.86 13.46
CA ASP A 28 42.50 9.40 13.54
C ASP A 28 43.44 8.96 14.68
N GLY A 29 43.24 7.73 15.15
CA GLY A 29 44.20 6.90 15.88
C GLY A 29 43.75 5.42 15.88
N PRO A 30 44.65 4.44 15.59
CA PRO A 30 44.27 3.07 15.19
C PRO A 30 44.13 2.11 16.40
N VAL A 31 43.67 0.87 16.18
CA VAL A 31 44.21 -0.38 16.80
C VAL A 31 43.43 -1.66 16.38
N THR A 32 44.19 -2.54 15.71
CA THR A 32 44.28 -4.02 15.64
C THR A 32 43.07 -4.96 15.47
N ASN A 33 43.31 -5.93 14.57
CA ASN A 33 42.56 -7.16 14.27
C ASN A 33 42.49 -8.17 15.42
N GLY A 34 41.39 -8.93 15.44
CA GLY A 34 41.27 -10.23 16.10
C GLY A 34 40.15 -11.02 15.39
N GLU A 35 40.55 -11.90 14.48
CA GLU A 35 39.70 -12.94 13.89
C GLU A 35 39.50 -14.06 14.94
N GLU A 36 38.25 -14.48 15.16
CA GLU A 36 37.95 -15.84 15.60
C GLU A 36 36.64 -16.30 14.96
N ASP A 37 36.79 -17.24 14.02
CA ASP A 37 35.73 -17.95 13.31
C ASP A 37 34.96 -18.88 14.25
N THR A 38 33.63 -18.74 14.29
CA THR A 38 32.74 -19.86 14.67
C THR A 38 31.67 -20.05 13.59
N LYS A 39 31.94 -20.99 12.69
CA LYS A 39 30.93 -21.63 11.83
C LYS A 39 29.95 -22.40 12.71
N ASN A 40 28.75 -21.89 12.98
CA ASN A 40 27.61 -22.71 13.40
C ASN A 40 26.20 -22.11 13.23
N ASP A 41 26.04 -21.00 12.48
CA ASP A 41 24.75 -20.29 12.43
C ASP A 41 23.86 -20.63 11.21
N ASP A 42 24.37 -21.38 10.22
CA ASP A 42 23.64 -21.55 8.95
C ASP A 42 22.52 -22.61 8.98
N ILE A 43 22.54 -23.56 9.94
CA ILE A 43 21.54 -24.63 10.04
C ILE A 43 20.29 -24.17 10.82
N GLY A 44 20.47 -23.33 11.84
CA GLY A 44 19.36 -22.76 12.61
C GLY A 44 18.50 -21.80 11.79
N VAL A 45 19.15 -20.93 11.00
CA VAL A 45 18.47 -19.93 10.16
C VAL A 45 17.69 -20.57 9.00
N THR A 46 18.18 -21.68 8.44
CA THR A 46 17.48 -22.40 7.36
C THR A 46 16.25 -23.17 7.85
N LEU A 47 16.31 -23.75 9.05
CA LEU A 47 15.14 -24.40 9.67
C LEU A 47 14.06 -23.38 10.05
N GLU A 48 14.45 -22.26 10.65
CA GLU A 48 13.53 -21.19 11.07
C GLU A 48 12.85 -20.53 9.85
N LEU A 49 13.60 -20.28 8.77
CA LEU A 49 13.04 -19.79 7.51
C LEU A 49 12.10 -20.80 6.84
N GLY A 50 12.33 -22.10 7.00
CA GLY A 50 11.45 -23.16 6.51
C GLY A 50 10.12 -23.19 7.26
N ILE A 51 10.16 -23.11 8.58
CA ILE A 51 8.97 -23.10 9.45
C ILE A 51 8.15 -21.83 9.21
N VAL A 52 8.79 -20.66 9.11
CA VAL A 52 8.10 -19.40 8.82
C VAL A 52 7.46 -19.42 7.43
N LYS A 53 8.13 -19.98 6.42
CA LYS A 53 7.54 -20.12 5.08
C LYS A 53 6.35 -21.06 5.09
N GLN A 54 6.44 -22.21 5.77
CA GLN A 54 5.36 -23.16 5.87
C GLN A 54 4.16 -22.60 6.64
N ALA A 55 4.41 -21.82 7.70
CA ALA A 55 3.38 -21.10 8.43
C ALA A 55 2.74 -19.97 7.59
N GLU A 56 3.54 -19.19 6.85
CA GLU A 56 3.04 -18.20 5.87
C GLU A 56 2.16 -18.90 4.81
N GLU A 57 2.59 -20.06 4.29
CA GLU A 57 1.90 -20.84 3.26
C GLU A 57 0.57 -21.43 3.76
N ILE A 58 0.54 -22.01 4.96
CA ILE A 58 -0.69 -22.53 5.58
C ILE A 58 -1.71 -21.41 5.85
N VAL A 59 -1.25 -20.28 6.39
CA VAL A 59 -2.12 -19.10 6.63
C VAL A 59 -2.66 -18.56 5.30
N THR A 60 -1.85 -18.57 4.25
CA THR A 60 -2.30 -18.11 2.93
C THR A 60 -3.31 -19.05 2.26
N ALA A 61 -3.16 -20.36 2.43
CA ALA A 61 -4.10 -21.35 1.91
C ALA A 61 -5.47 -21.26 2.60
N GLU A 62 -5.49 -21.03 3.91
CA GLU A 62 -6.72 -20.82 4.68
C GLU A 62 -7.43 -19.50 4.29
N ASP A 63 -6.67 -18.41 4.12
CA ASP A 63 -7.22 -17.13 3.67
C ASP A 63 -7.80 -17.22 2.24
N LYS A 64 -7.13 -17.94 1.32
CA LYS A 64 -7.65 -18.20 -0.04
C LYS A 64 -8.96 -18.98 0.02
N ASN A 65 -8.99 -20.09 0.76
CA ASN A 65 -10.19 -20.88 0.97
C ASN A 65 -11.32 -20.08 1.61
N GLN A 66 -11.03 -19.20 2.57
CA GLN A 66 -12.04 -18.39 3.24
C GLN A 66 -12.61 -17.31 2.32
N ILE A 67 -11.81 -16.70 1.44
CA ILE A 67 -12.28 -15.78 0.41
C ILE A 67 -13.10 -16.50 -0.65
N GLU A 68 -12.59 -17.61 -1.19
CA GLU A 68 -13.28 -18.43 -2.20
C GLU A 68 -14.61 -18.96 -1.66
N LYS A 69 -14.65 -19.39 -0.40
CA LYS A 69 -15.88 -19.78 0.31
C LYS A 69 -16.86 -18.62 0.53
N ASN A 70 -16.40 -17.38 0.64
CA ASN A 70 -17.23 -16.19 0.88
C ASN A 70 -17.67 -15.45 -0.40
N ILE A 71 -16.91 -15.56 -1.49
CA ILE A 71 -17.21 -14.94 -2.79
C ILE A 71 -17.98 -15.93 -3.68
N GLY A 72 -17.80 -17.23 -3.46
CA GLY A 72 -18.33 -18.32 -4.27
C GLY A 72 -17.26 -18.89 -5.19
N ASN A 73 -17.54 -20.09 -5.72
CA ASN A 73 -16.57 -20.86 -6.52
C ASN A 73 -16.74 -20.66 -8.02
N THR A 74 -17.82 -20.00 -8.46
CA THR A 74 -18.09 -19.77 -9.88
C THR A 74 -17.83 -18.31 -10.28
N PRO A 75 -17.48 -18.04 -11.55
CA PRO A 75 -17.35 -16.66 -12.03
C PRO A 75 -18.61 -15.82 -11.82
N LEU A 76 -19.80 -16.43 -11.90
CA LEU A 76 -21.07 -15.74 -11.68
C LEU A 76 -21.26 -15.32 -10.21
N ASP A 77 -20.84 -16.15 -9.26
CA ASP A 77 -20.88 -15.79 -7.84
C ASP A 77 -19.99 -14.58 -7.55
N VAL A 78 -18.78 -14.58 -8.13
CA VAL A 78 -17.83 -13.45 -8.02
C VAL A 78 -18.44 -12.18 -8.60
N ILE A 79 -19.04 -12.26 -9.79
CA ILE A 79 -19.72 -11.12 -10.43
C ILE A 79 -20.86 -10.62 -9.52
N SER A 80 -21.72 -11.52 -9.05
CA SER A 80 -22.85 -11.19 -8.18
C SER A 80 -22.40 -10.55 -6.86
N TRP A 81 -21.32 -11.06 -6.27
CA TRP A 81 -20.73 -10.54 -5.04
C TRP A 81 -20.17 -9.13 -5.20
N LEU A 82 -19.53 -8.84 -6.34
CA LEU A 82 -19.01 -7.52 -6.70
C LEU A 82 -20.14 -6.54 -7.02
N GLN A 83 -21.14 -6.98 -7.78
CA GLN A 83 -22.35 -6.22 -8.09
C GLN A 83 -23.13 -5.85 -6.82
N ALA A 84 -23.24 -6.78 -5.86
CA ALA A 84 -23.89 -6.51 -4.57
C ALA A 84 -23.19 -5.42 -3.74
N ARG A 85 -21.92 -5.16 -4.02
CA ARG A 85 -21.11 -4.12 -3.37
C ARG A 85 -20.98 -2.85 -4.21
N GLY A 86 -21.63 -2.79 -5.38
CA GLY A 86 -21.53 -1.67 -6.31
C GLY A 86 -20.12 -1.50 -6.90
N LEU A 87 -19.36 -2.60 -7.01
CA LEU A 87 -18.03 -2.59 -7.62
C LEU A 87 -18.07 -2.98 -9.10
N LEU A 88 -19.19 -3.56 -9.54
CA LEU A 88 -19.55 -3.81 -10.94
C LEU A 88 -21.00 -3.36 -11.15
N ALA A 89 -21.32 -2.93 -12.37
CA ALA A 89 -22.68 -2.54 -12.71
C ALA A 89 -23.63 -3.73 -12.56
N ARG A 90 -24.82 -3.52 -12.00
CA ARG A 90 -25.86 -4.57 -11.92
C ARG A 90 -26.64 -4.72 -13.22
N GLU A 91 -26.81 -3.60 -13.89
CA GLU A 91 -27.57 -3.45 -15.12
C GLU A 91 -26.73 -2.61 -16.09
N MET A 92 -26.86 -2.90 -17.38
CA MET A 92 -26.21 -2.11 -18.42
C MET A 92 -27.21 -1.80 -19.52
N LEU A 93 -27.16 -0.56 -20.02
CA LEU A 93 -27.93 -0.14 -21.17
C LEU A 93 -27.10 -0.29 -22.44
N CYS A 94 -27.73 -0.73 -23.52
CA CYS A 94 -27.05 -0.88 -24.80
C CYS A 94 -26.66 0.51 -25.35
N PRO A 95 -25.36 0.76 -25.63
CA PRO A 95 -24.89 2.08 -26.08
C PRO A 95 -25.25 2.40 -27.54
N HIS A 96 -25.83 1.43 -28.28
CA HIS A 96 -26.11 1.55 -29.71
C HIS A 96 -27.57 1.93 -30.03
N HIS A 97 -28.40 2.18 -29.01
CA HIS A 97 -29.82 2.52 -29.21
C HIS A 97 -30.15 3.84 -28.53
N ASP A 98 -30.98 4.66 -29.19
CA ASP A 98 -31.46 5.94 -28.65
C ASP A 98 -32.39 5.77 -27.44
N GLN A 99 -32.96 4.58 -27.26
CA GLN A 99 -33.74 4.19 -26.10
C GLN A 99 -32.94 3.26 -25.18
N PRO A 100 -33.11 3.38 -23.84
CA PRO A 100 -32.39 2.55 -22.88
C PRO A 100 -32.84 1.10 -22.97
N ILE A 101 -32.10 0.27 -23.70
CA ILE A 101 -32.36 -1.16 -23.80
C ILE A 101 -31.48 -1.90 -22.79
N PRO A 102 -32.04 -2.57 -21.77
CA PRO A 102 -31.26 -3.34 -20.81
C PRO A 102 -30.59 -4.53 -21.50
N MET A 103 -29.30 -4.72 -21.23
CA MET A 103 -28.52 -5.85 -21.72
C MET A 103 -28.68 -7.06 -20.80
N ILE A 104 -28.69 -8.24 -21.40
CA ILE A 104 -28.71 -9.52 -20.67
C ILE A 104 -27.27 -10.00 -20.48
N LEU A 105 -26.90 -10.29 -19.24
CA LEU A 105 -25.63 -10.92 -18.92
C LEU A 105 -25.60 -12.34 -19.51
N THR A 106 -24.75 -12.56 -20.51
CA THR A 106 -24.73 -13.78 -21.31
C THR A 106 -23.45 -14.58 -21.02
N LEU A 107 -23.57 -15.91 -20.92
CA LEU A 107 -22.43 -16.82 -20.80
C LEU A 107 -21.50 -16.68 -22.02
N CYS A 108 -20.21 -16.57 -21.77
CA CYS A 108 -19.19 -16.26 -22.74
C CYS A 108 -17.84 -16.90 -22.34
N PRO A 109 -17.63 -18.20 -22.64
CA PRO A 109 -16.47 -18.95 -22.16
C PRO A 109 -15.11 -18.46 -22.67
N ASP A 110 -15.08 -17.70 -23.77
CA ASP A 110 -13.86 -17.08 -24.33
C ASP A 110 -13.38 -15.87 -23.52
N ARG A 111 -14.17 -15.40 -22.54
CA ARG A 111 -13.80 -14.30 -21.64
C ARG A 111 -13.27 -14.86 -20.34
N SER A 112 -12.27 -14.17 -19.77
CA SER A 112 -11.71 -14.49 -18.45
C SER A 112 -12.77 -14.55 -17.34
N ASP A 113 -13.86 -13.79 -17.48
CA ASP A 113 -14.95 -13.73 -16.50
C ASP A 113 -16.09 -14.72 -16.77
N GLY A 114 -16.03 -15.46 -17.88
CA GLY A 114 -17.08 -16.40 -18.29
C GLY A 114 -18.42 -15.76 -18.69
N TYR A 115 -18.60 -14.44 -18.55
CA TYR A 115 -19.83 -13.73 -18.86
C TYR A 115 -19.56 -12.39 -19.55
N LYS A 116 -20.53 -11.89 -20.31
CA LYS A 116 -20.50 -10.54 -20.92
C LYS A 116 -21.87 -9.90 -21.06
N TRP A 117 -21.90 -8.57 -20.99
CA TRP A 117 -22.75 -7.75 -21.85
C TRP A 117 -21.90 -7.36 -23.09
N THR A 118 -21.28 -6.19 -23.11
CA THR A 118 -20.05 -5.89 -23.87
C THR A 118 -18.76 -6.30 -23.11
N SER A 119 -18.57 -5.81 -21.87
CA SER A 119 -17.56 -6.27 -20.91
C SER A 119 -18.05 -6.01 -19.49
N VAL A 120 -18.19 -7.05 -18.66
CA VAL A 120 -18.72 -6.98 -17.28
C VAL A 120 -17.99 -5.95 -16.40
N ARG A 121 -16.76 -5.63 -16.77
CA ARG A 121 -15.86 -4.74 -16.04
C ARG A 121 -16.02 -3.27 -16.39
N ASN A 122 -16.74 -2.93 -17.46
CA ASN A 122 -16.78 -1.58 -18.01
C ASN A 122 -17.13 -0.53 -16.94
N GLY A 123 -16.39 0.58 -16.91
CA GLY A 123 -16.56 1.66 -15.92
C GLY A 123 -16.03 1.35 -14.51
N SER A 124 -15.61 0.12 -14.22
CA SER A 124 -15.05 -0.27 -12.92
C SER A 124 -13.53 -0.27 -12.90
N PHE A 125 -12.95 -0.30 -11.69
CA PHE A 125 -11.53 -0.59 -11.46
C PHE A 125 -11.03 -1.86 -12.18
N PHE A 126 -11.86 -2.88 -12.31
CA PHE A 126 -11.47 -4.16 -12.89
C PHE A 126 -11.21 -4.07 -14.40
N ALA A 127 -11.72 -3.04 -15.08
CA ALA A 127 -11.48 -2.81 -16.51
C ALA A 127 -10.00 -2.54 -16.81
N GLU A 128 -9.23 -2.04 -15.83
CA GLU A 128 -7.80 -1.79 -15.96
C GLU A 128 -6.97 -3.10 -16.12
N PHE A 129 -7.55 -4.26 -15.77
CA PHE A 129 -6.86 -5.55 -15.73
C PHE A 129 -7.60 -6.66 -16.52
N PRO A 130 -7.83 -6.51 -17.84
CA PRO A 130 -8.74 -7.38 -18.60
C PRO A 130 -8.29 -8.85 -18.70
N ARG A 131 -6.98 -9.11 -18.55
CA ARG A 131 -6.38 -10.45 -18.68
C ARG A 131 -6.36 -11.26 -17.39
N ILE A 132 -6.78 -10.68 -16.27
CA ILE A 132 -6.71 -11.32 -14.94
C ILE A 132 -8.14 -11.48 -14.46
N GLU A 133 -8.55 -12.71 -14.14
CA GLU A 133 -9.87 -13.05 -13.61
C GLU A 133 -10.26 -12.19 -12.39
N LEU A 134 -11.56 -11.87 -12.27
CA LEU A 134 -12.07 -11.04 -11.18
C LEU A 134 -11.73 -11.62 -9.79
N SER A 135 -11.88 -12.94 -9.62
CA SER A 135 -11.56 -13.66 -8.39
C SER A 135 -10.11 -13.41 -7.95
N LYS A 136 -9.17 -13.57 -8.88
CA LYS A 136 -7.73 -13.35 -8.67
C LYS A 136 -7.44 -11.91 -8.26
N ILE A 137 -8.07 -10.92 -8.90
CA ILE A 137 -7.92 -9.50 -8.51
C ILE A 137 -8.41 -9.26 -7.08
N VAL A 138 -9.55 -9.83 -6.71
CA VAL A 138 -10.09 -9.69 -5.35
C VAL A 138 -9.17 -10.34 -4.31
N ILE A 139 -8.64 -11.53 -4.60
CA ILE A 139 -7.65 -12.19 -3.73
C ILE A 139 -6.40 -11.30 -3.59
N ILE A 140 -5.89 -10.71 -4.67
CA ILE A 140 -4.74 -9.79 -4.60
C ILE A 140 -5.03 -8.57 -3.72
N ILE A 141 -6.23 -7.98 -3.81
CA ILE A 141 -6.64 -6.86 -2.95
C ILE A 141 -6.70 -7.33 -1.48
N HIS A 142 -7.22 -8.53 -1.21
CA HIS A 142 -7.27 -9.08 0.13
C HIS A 142 -5.87 -9.37 0.70
N SER A 143 -4.99 -10.00 -0.09
CA SER A 143 -3.61 -10.26 0.27
C SER A 143 -2.84 -8.98 0.55
N TRP A 144 -3.08 -7.93 -0.26
CA TRP A 144 -2.59 -6.59 0.03
C TRP A 144 -3.15 -6.06 1.36
N ALA A 145 -4.45 -6.20 1.62
CA ALA A 145 -5.07 -5.75 2.86
C ALA A 145 -4.45 -6.41 4.11
N LYS A 146 -4.02 -7.68 3.99
CA LYS A 146 -3.33 -8.48 5.02
C LYS A 146 -1.81 -8.24 5.09
N LYS A 147 -1.25 -7.39 4.24
CA LYS A 147 0.20 -7.11 4.12
C LYS A 147 1.05 -8.33 3.71
N LEU A 148 0.47 -9.25 2.92
CA LEU A 148 1.22 -10.37 2.36
C LEU A 148 2.24 -9.90 1.32
N LYS A 149 3.32 -10.67 1.15
CA LYS A 149 4.35 -10.39 0.12
C LYS A 149 3.74 -10.56 -1.27
N GLN A 150 4.22 -9.75 -2.23
CA GLN A 150 3.76 -9.82 -3.62
C GLN A 150 4.04 -11.19 -4.25
N LYS A 151 5.19 -11.77 -3.93
CA LYS A 151 5.55 -13.13 -4.36
C LYS A 151 4.53 -14.18 -3.90
N THR A 152 4.20 -14.18 -2.60
CA THR A 152 3.17 -15.07 -2.05
C THR A 152 1.82 -14.87 -2.73
N SER A 153 1.42 -13.62 -2.94
CA SER A 153 0.13 -13.32 -3.62
C SER A 153 0.11 -13.80 -5.08
N ALA A 154 1.25 -13.74 -5.76
CA ALA A 154 1.42 -14.23 -7.13
C ALA A 154 1.28 -15.76 -7.20
N GLU A 155 1.95 -16.46 -6.28
CA GLU A 155 1.87 -17.92 -6.14
C GLU A 155 0.44 -18.38 -5.81
N MET A 156 -0.26 -17.71 -4.88
CA MET A 156 -1.64 -18.05 -4.50
C MET A 156 -2.65 -17.98 -5.66
N CYS A 157 -2.47 -16.99 -6.54
CA CYS A 157 -3.41 -16.70 -7.63
C CYS A 157 -2.97 -17.31 -8.97
N ASP A 158 -1.80 -17.93 -9.02
CA ASP A 158 -1.13 -18.34 -10.26
C ASP A 158 -1.13 -17.20 -11.30
N VAL A 159 -0.51 -16.09 -10.91
CA VAL A 159 -0.32 -14.92 -11.78
C VAL A 159 1.12 -14.43 -11.68
N SER A 160 1.59 -13.70 -12.70
CA SER A 160 2.94 -13.13 -12.64
C SER A 160 3.11 -12.13 -11.48
N GLU A 161 4.27 -12.14 -10.82
CA GLU A 161 4.62 -11.14 -9.80
C GLU A 161 4.52 -9.71 -10.35
N ARG A 162 4.80 -9.53 -11.65
CA ARG A 162 4.64 -8.24 -12.34
C ARG A 162 3.18 -7.75 -12.32
N ALA A 163 2.23 -8.63 -12.59
CA ALA A 163 0.80 -8.31 -12.55
C ALA A 163 0.36 -7.91 -11.14
N VAL A 164 0.78 -8.67 -10.12
CA VAL A 164 0.53 -8.31 -8.71
C VAL A 164 1.15 -6.95 -8.37
N GLY A 165 2.37 -6.69 -8.85
CA GLY A 165 3.05 -5.42 -8.69
C GLY A 165 2.29 -4.24 -9.30
N HIS A 166 1.74 -4.43 -10.51
CA HIS A 166 0.90 -3.43 -11.18
C HIS A 166 -0.39 -3.15 -10.41
N ILE A 167 -1.12 -4.18 -9.99
CA ILE A 167 -2.35 -4.02 -9.17
C ILE A 167 -2.02 -3.33 -7.85
N SER A 168 -0.94 -3.75 -7.17
CA SER A 168 -0.49 -3.13 -5.92
C SER A 168 -0.13 -1.65 -6.10
N ALA A 169 0.50 -1.29 -7.22
CA ALA A 169 0.79 0.10 -7.54
C ALA A 169 -0.50 0.91 -7.71
N ARG A 170 -1.46 0.36 -8.46
CA ARG A 170 -2.75 1.02 -8.64
C ARG A 170 -3.54 1.18 -7.33
N ILE A 171 -3.49 0.18 -6.46
CA ILE A 171 -4.07 0.28 -5.11
C ILE A 171 -3.45 1.44 -4.32
N ARG A 172 -2.11 1.63 -4.39
CA ARG A 172 -1.44 2.77 -3.76
C ARG A 172 -1.90 4.10 -4.32
N ASP A 173 -2.05 4.20 -5.65
CA ASP A 173 -2.52 5.43 -6.29
C ASP A 173 -3.94 5.79 -5.82
N ILE A 174 -4.80 4.78 -5.65
CA ILE A 174 -6.16 4.94 -5.12
C ILE A 174 -6.12 5.44 -3.66
N CYS A 175 -5.23 4.91 -2.84
CA CYS A 175 -5.02 5.36 -1.46
C CYS A 175 -4.54 6.83 -1.42
N ALA A 176 -3.57 7.17 -2.27
CA ALA A 176 -3.03 8.53 -2.37
C ALA A 176 -4.10 9.52 -2.83
N GLU A 177 -4.92 9.15 -3.82
CA GLU A 177 -6.03 9.96 -4.30
C GLU A 177 -7.11 10.16 -3.23
N ASP A 178 -7.42 9.12 -2.43
CA ASP A 178 -8.35 9.23 -1.31
C ASP A 178 -7.83 10.19 -0.23
N LEU A 179 -6.54 10.10 0.14
CA LEU A 179 -5.92 11.04 1.06
C LEU A 179 -5.90 12.46 0.52
N ARG A 180 -5.73 12.64 -0.80
CA ARG A 180 -5.79 13.95 -1.45
C ARG A 180 -7.19 14.56 -1.40
N ARG A 181 -8.23 13.76 -1.63
CA ARG A 181 -9.64 14.21 -1.61
C ARG A 181 -10.18 14.41 -0.20
N ARG A 182 -9.80 13.52 0.72
CA ARG A 182 -10.22 13.51 2.11
C ARG A 182 -8.95 13.54 2.96
N PRO A 183 -8.29 14.70 3.09
CA PRO A 183 -7.07 14.83 3.87
C PRO A 183 -7.36 14.41 5.31
N VAL A 184 -6.48 13.59 5.85
CA VAL A 184 -6.48 13.27 7.28
C VAL A 184 -5.74 14.42 7.96
N ILE A 185 -6.43 15.15 8.84
CA ILE A 185 -5.84 16.22 9.66
C ILE A 185 -5.90 15.79 11.13
N PRO A 186 -4.99 14.92 11.57
CA PRO A 186 -4.94 14.44 12.94
C PRO A 186 -4.27 15.37 13.94
N PHE A 187 -3.54 16.38 13.46
CA PHE A 187 -2.88 17.39 14.28
C PHE A 187 -3.18 18.74 13.65
N GLY A 188 -3.72 19.66 14.46
CA GLY A 188 -4.10 20.98 13.98
C GLY A 188 -5.57 21.09 13.59
N GLY A 189 -6.09 22.29 13.82
CA GLY A 189 -7.41 22.78 13.46
C GLY A 189 -7.35 24.30 13.41
N PRO A 190 -8.43 25.00 13.02
CA PRO A 190 -8.45 26.45 13.05
C PRO A 190 -7.99 27.00 14.41
N GLY A 191 -6.96 27.86 14.42
CA GLY A 191 -6.39 28.45 15.65
C GLY A 191 -5.30 27.63 16.34
N VAL A 192 -4.94 26.45 15.83
CA VAL A 192 -3.86 25.62 16.38
C VAL A 192 -2.52 25.95 15.74
N VAL A 193 -1.50 26.21 16.56
CA VAL A 193 -0.12 26.35 16.09
C VAL A 193 0.56 24.98 16.07
N CYS A 194 0.89 24.53 14.87
CA CYS A 194 1.66 23.33 14.65
C CYS A 194 3.13 23.66 14.37
N GLN A 195 4.01 22.72 14.70
CA GLN A 195 5.40 22.67 14.26
C GLN A 195 5.53 21.61 13.17
N ILE A 196 6.46 21.83 12.24
CA ILE A 196 6.86 20.82 11.26
C ILE A 196 7.99 20.02 11.89
N ASP A 197 7.84 18.70 11.92
CA ASP A 197 8.88 17.77 12.33
C ASP A 197 9.50 17.08 11.11
N GLU A 198 10.81 16.84 11.16
CA GLU A 198 11.58 16.31 10.04
C GLU A 198 12.18 14.97 10.41
N SER A 199 11.97 13.96 9.56
CA SER A 199 12.59 12.66 9.74
C SER A 199 13.32 12.23 8.48
N ARG A 200 14.58 11.80 8.66
CA ARG A 200 15.41 11.25 7.59
C ARG A 200 15.13 9.77 7.38
N PHE A 201 14.64 9.42 6.20
CA PHE A 201 14.31 8.07 5.75
C PHE A 201 15.47 7.43 4.99
N ASN A 202 16.64 7.39 5.63
CA ASN A 202 17.81 6.71 5.07
C ASN A 202 18.04 5.38 5.80
N HIS A 203 17.62 4.29 5.17
CA HIS A 203 17.91 2.95 5.65
C HIS A 203 19.32 2.53 5.20
N LYS A 204 20.16 2.08 6.13
CA LYS A 204 21.41 1.39 5.82
C LYS A 204 21.10 -0.09 5.51
N PRO A 205 21.43 -0.61 4.31
CA PRO A 205 21.32 -2.03 4.02
C PRO A 205 21.98 -2.87 5.11
N LYS A 206 21.31 -3.93 5.55
CA LYS A 206 21.89 -4.94 6.43
C LYS A 206 22.24 -6.18 5.61
N HIS A 207 23.35 -6.84 5.96
CA HIS A 207 23.83 -8.05 5.26
C HIS A 207 24.03 -7.85 3.75
N ASN A 208 24.44 -6.65 3.31
CA ASN A 208 24.58 -6.27 1.90
C ASN A 208 23.32 -6.54 1.04
N ARG A 209 22.14 -6.57 1.66
CA ARG A 209 20.86 -6.79 0.99
C ARG A 209 20.03 -5.52 0.98
N GLY A 210 19.48 -5.19 -0.19
CA GLY A 210 18.59 -4.07 -0.38
C GLY A 210 19.21 -2.90 -1.11
N ARG A 211 18.36 -1.92 -1.44
CA ARG A 211 18.75 -0.71 -2.14
C ARG A 211 19.07 0.39 -1.12
N PRO A 212 20.34 0.83 -1.00
CA PRO A 212 20.64 2.02 -0.22
C PRO A 212 19.99 3.26 -0.87
N PRO A 213 19.58 4.25 -0.06
CA PRO A 213 19.13 5.53 -0.57
C PRO A 213 20.32 6.25 -1.24
N MET A 214 20.20 6.59 -2.53
CA MET A 214 21.23 7.33 -3.27
C MET A 214 21.37 8.79 -2.82
N ARG A 215 20.32 9.36 -2.22
CA ARG A 215 20.25 10.71 -1.66
C ARG A 215 19.44 10.68 -0.38
N GLU A 216 19.52 11.76 0.38
CA GLU A 216 18.73 11.92 1.60
C GLU A 216 17.24 12.00 1.30
N ASN A 217 16.47 11.08 1.87
CA ASN A 217 15.02 11.14 1.81
C ASN A 217 14.51 11.84 3.07
N TRP A 218 14.29 13.14 2.96
CA TRP A 218 13.62 13.91 4.00
C TRP A 218 12.12 13.78 3.87
N VAL A 219 11.48 13.44 4.98
CA VAL A 219 10.04 13.32 5.11
C VAL A 219 9.60 14.26 6.22
N PHE A 220 8.65 15.12 5.91
CA PHE A 220 8.09 16.11 6.83
C PHE A 220 6.76 15.63 7.36
N GLY A 221 6.51 15.88 8.65
CA GLY A 221 5.23 15.65 9.32
C GLY A 221 4.84 16.87 10.16
N VAL A 222 3.60 16.90 10.64
CA VAL A 222 3.07 18.01 11.44
C VAL A 222 2.83 17.54 12.87
N VAL A 223 3.30 18.31 13.84
CA VAL A 223 3.16 18.07 15.28
C VAL A 223 2.61 19.31 15.99
N HIS A 224 2.01 19.15 17.16
CA HIS A 224 1.50 20.28 17.94
C HIS A 224 2.65 21.00 18.67
N ARG A 225 2.67 22.35 18.67
CA ARG A 225 3.81 23.12 19.25
C ARG A 225 3.75 23.25 20.77
N TYR A 226 2.57 23.56 21.31
CA TYR A 226 2.44 24.01 22.70
C TYR A 226 1.98 22.96 23.70
N ASN A 227 1.47 21.82 23.23
CA ASN A 227 0.84 20.82 24.08
C ASN A 227 1.47 19.44 23.80
N PHE A 228 1.98 18.79 24.85
CA PHE A 228 2.45 17.41 24.79
C PHE A 228 1.32 16.43 24.47
N VAL A 229 0.11 16.78 24.93
CA VAL A 229 -1.19 16.21 24.55
C VAL A 229 -2.11 17.37 24.20
N ASP A 230 -2.55 17.47 22.95
CA ASP A 230 -3.52 18.47 22.52
C ASP A 230 -4.83 18.32 23.35
N PRO A 231 -5.30 19.35 24.04
CA PRO A 231 -6.47 19.26 24.93
C PRO A 231 -7.81 19.14 24.17
N ILE A 232 -7.86 19.45 22.88
CA ILE A 232 -9.04 19.36 22.02
C ILE A 232 -9.08 18.01 21.30
N THR A 233 -7.94 17.60 20.73
CA THR A 233 -7.86 16.37 19.93
C THR A 233 -7.39 15.16 20.72
N GLY A 234 -6.83 15.35 21.92
CA GLY A 234 -6.23 14.29 22.75
C GLY A 234 -4.91 13.74 22.18
N VAL A 235 -4.38 14.37 21.14
CA VAL A 235 -3.29 13.80 20.36
C VAL A 235 -1.94 14.17 20.97
N HIS A 236 -1.12 13.16 21.19
CA HIS A 236 0.15 13.27 21.90
C HIS A 236 1.34 13.34 20.94
N SER A 237 2.37 14.15 21.24
CA SER A 237 3.61 14.23 20.42
C SER A 237 4.30 12.87 20.19
N GLN A 238 4.21 11.89 21.12
CA GLN A 238 4.73 10.53 20.93
C GLN A 238 4.06 9.78 19.76
N HIS A 239 2.87 10.20 19.32
CA HIS A 239 2.27 9.62 18.11
C HIS A 239 3.11 9.88 16.86
N ILE A 240 3.85 11.00 16.77
CA ILE A 240 4.70 11.26 15.61
C ILE A 240 5.88 10.29 15.56
N GLU A 241 6.49 9.99 16.72
CA GLU A 241 7.63 9.07 16.80
C GLU A 241 7.20 7.64 16.47
N SER A 242 6.04 7.22 16.99
CA SER A 242 5.42 5.94 16.64
C SER A 242 5.07 5.87 15.14
N LEU A 243 4.50 6.95 14.57
CA LEU A 243 4.23 7.07 13.13
C LEU A 243 5.52 6.96 12.30
N TRP A 244 6.57 7.69 12.66
CA TRP A 244 7.87 7.60 11.99
C TRP A 244 8.47 6.21 12.08
N SER A 245 8.38 5.56 13.23
CA SER A 245 8.85 4.19 13.41
C SER A 245 8.14 3.22 12.47
N ARG A 246 6.81 3.30 12.38
CA ARG A 246 5.98 2.44 11.52
C ARG A 246 6.27 2.68 10.04
N LEU A 247 6.36 3.94 9.60
CA LEU A 247 6.72 4.29 8.22
C LEU A 247 8.15 3.83 7.86
N LYS A 248 9.11 4.00 8.77
CA LYS A 248 10.48 3.51 8.58
C LYS A 248 10.53 1.98 8.51
N SER A 249 9.69 1.27 9.28
CA SER A 249 9.58 -0.20 9.20
C SER A 249 9.16 -0.64 7.81
N THR A 250 8.14 0.00 7.21
CA THR A 250 7.69 -0.32 5.85
C THR A 250 8.81 -0.19 4.81
N VAL A 251 9.69 0.81 4.94
CA VAL A 251 10.85 0.96 4.05
C VAL A 251 11.89 -0.13 4.27
N LYS A 252 12.14 -0.51 5.54
CA LYS A 252 13.09 -1.56 5.92
C LYS A 252 12.64 -2.95 5.47
N GLU A 253 11.37 -3.30 5.68
CA GLU A 253 10.77 -4.57 5.25
C GLU A 253 10.93 -4.80 3.74
N ARG A 254 10.84 -3.72 2.96
CA ARG A 254 10.99 -3.75 1.50
C ARG A 254 12.44 -3.74 1.03
N ARG A 255 13.40 -3.70 1.96
CA ARG A 255 14.85 -3.63 1.69
C ARG A 255 15.20 -2.44 0.77
N GLY A 256 14.57 -1.30 1.02
CA GLY A 256 14.78 -0.07 0.26
C GLY A 256 13.76 0.16 -0.86
N ILE A 257 13.35 1.42 -1.01
CA ILE A 257 12.36 1.87 -1.99
C ILE A 257 13.02 2.92 -2.88
N ARG A 258 12.73 2.89 -4.19
CA ARG A 258 13.21 3.95 -5.10
C ARG A 258 12.56 5.28 -4.70
N ARG A 259 13.36 6.36 -4.65
CA ARG A 259 12.91 7.70 -4.24
C ARG A 259 11.57 8.10 -4.86
N VAL A 260 11.44 7.90 -6.18
CA VAL A 260 10.24 8.22 -6.98
C VAL A 260 8.96 7.52 -6.52
N HIS A 261 9.06 6.38 -5.83
CA HIS A 261 7.91 5.65 -5.31
C HIS A 261 7.71 5.84 -3.80
N LEU A 262 8.65 6.48 -3.10
CA LEU A 262 8.60 6.57 -1.64
C LEU A 262 7.28 7.20 -1.18
N GLN A 263 6.86 8.29 -1.82
CA GLN A 263 5.61 8.97 -1.49
C GLN A 263 4.39 8.05 -1.57
N SER A 264 4.25 7.23 -2.62
CA SER A 264 3.07 6.35 -2.74
C SER A 264 3.04 5.24 -1.69
N TYR A 265 4.20 4.80 -1.18
CA TYR A 265 4.25 3.89 -0.03
C TYR A 265 3.94 4.57 1.29
N LEU A 266 4.36 5.82 1.47
CA LEU A 266 4.00 6.62 2.65
C LEU A 266 2.49 6.88 2.66
N ASP A 267 1.90 7.22 1.52
CA ASP A 267 0.47 7.42 1.35
C ASP A 267 -0.30 6.11 1.62
N GLU A 268 0.18 4.96 1.13
CA GLU A 268 -0.41 3.65 1.43
C GLU A 268 -0.45 3.37 2.94
N GLN A 269 0.68 3.55 3.62
CA GLN A 269 0.78 3.25 5.03
C GLN A 269 -0.04 4.24 5.87
N THR A 270 -0.04 5.52 5.50
CA THR A 270 -0.89 6.55 6.10
C THR A 270 -2.37 6.20 5.91
N TRP A 271 -2.77 5.80 4.71
CA TRP A 271 -4.15 5.41 4.42
C TRP A 271 -4.58 4.23 5.30
N ARG A 272 -3.72 3.21 5.47
CA ARG A 272 -3.99 2.08 6.35
C ARG A 272 -4.17 2.51 7.80
N ASP A 273 -3.31 3.40 8.29
CA ASP A 273 -3.36 3.83 9.69
C ASP A 273 -4.65 4.57 10.04
N TRP A 274 -5.14 5.39 9.11
CA TRP A 274 -6.25 6.31 9.36
C TRP A 274 -7.60 5.81 8.83
N ARG A 275 -7.61 4.90 7.86
CA ARG A 275 -8.83 4.42 7.19
C ARG A 275 -9.12 2.95 7.46
N ALA A 276 -8.15 2.15 7.93
CA ALA A 276 -8.45 0.80 8.33
C ALA A 276 -9.39 0.81 9.55
N SER A 277 -10.28 -0.18 9.61
CA SER A 277 -11.17 -0.38 10.74
C SER A 277 -10.61 -1.46 11.67
N ASN A 278 -11.19 -1.63 12.86
CA ASN A 278 -10.89 -2.78 13.72
C ASN A 278 -11.15 -4.13 13.02
N ARG A 279 -11.97 -4.14 11.95
CA ARG A 279 -12.24 -5.31 11.10
C ARG A 279 -11.23 -5.48 9.95
N GLY A 280 -10.16 -4.68 9.94
CA GLY A 280 -9.09 -4.72 8.94
C GLY A 280 -9.21 -3.69 7.83
N THR A 281 -8.38 -3.89 6.79
CA THR A 281 -8.16 -2.93 5.69
C THR A 281 -9.05 -3.20 4.47
N PHE A 282 -9.49 -4.45 4.26
CA PHE A 282 -10.11 -4.91 3.02
C PHE A 282 -11.43 -4.19 2.70
N TYR A 283 -12.41 -4.25 3.60
CA TYR A 283 -13.73 -3.64 3.36
C TYR A 283 -13.70 -2.10 3.29
N PRO A 284 -12.95 -1.37 4.14
CA PRO A 284 -12.75 0.06 3.94
C PRO A 284 -12.18 0.39 2.56
N PHE A 285 -11.28 -0.44 2.05
CA PHE A 285 -10.68 -0.25 0.73
C PHE A 285 -11.70 -0.47 -0.40
N LEU A 286 -12.54 -1.51 -0.31
CA LEU A 286 -13.65 -1.70 -1.26
C LEU A 286 -14.63 -0.50 -1.24
N GLY A 287 -14.84 0.09 -0.06
CA GLY A 287 -15.66 1.29 0.09
C GLY A 287 -15.12 2.48 -0.71
N ILE A 288 -13.81 2.71 -0.71
CA ILE A 288 -13.21 3.80 -1.51
C ILE A 288 -13.14 3.46 -3.00
N LEU A 289 -12.94 2.19 -3.36
CA LEU A 289 -13.01 1.74 -4.76
C LEU A 289 -14.36 2.09 -5.37
N ARG A 290 -15.46 1.79 -4.67
CA ARG A 290 -16.81 2.16 -5.08
C ARG A 290 -16.99 3.67 -5.26
N GLN A 291 -16.38 4.48 -4.39
CA GLN A 291 -16.49 5.94 -4.47
C GLN A 291 -15.70 6.52 -5.64
N GLN A 292 -14.54 5.95 -5.97
CA GLN A 292 -13.70 6.43 -7.08
C GLN A 292 -14.16 5.90 -8.45
N PHE A 293 -14.80 4.73 -8.48
CA PHE A 293 -15.32 4.09 -9.70
C PHE A 293 -16.82 3.80 -9.55
N PRO A 294 -17.69 4.83 -9.61
CA PRO A 294 -19.13 4.63 -9.60
C PRO A 294 -19.56 3.93 -10.90
N VAL A 295 -20.37 2.89 -10.76
CA VAL A 295 -20.88 2.02 -11.84
C VAL A 295 -22.39 1.87 -11.78
#